data_AF-A0A3B0JT35-F1
#
_entry.id   AF-A0A3B0JT35-F1
#
_cell.length_a   1.000
_cell.length_b   1.000
_cell.length_c   1.000
_cell.angle_alpha   90.00
_cell.angle_beta   90.00
_cell.angle_gamma   90.00
#
_symmetry.space_group_name_H-M   'P 1'
#
loop_
_entity.id
_entity.type
_entity.pdbx_description
1 polymer ?
#
loop_
_entity_poly.entity_id
_entity_poly.type
_entity_poly.pdbx_seq_one_letter_code
_entity_poly.pdbx_strand_id
1 'polypeptide(L)'
;METMDGETASNESSPPLNILCGICNEFYRANDLIFSTASCGHVFHKECLTRWLGRSPTCPQCRANCHRNRIHRIYLNFGERTEYDDQEAPKQPVQWVAIDLDTHSPQDAHNVPEGALQCGTDEDGLPTYVARGYFNDDLLPASYVPQKKAAFGSWSCRSHRLVDGVEVLVLNDCDCQWVPGSTGSFPPNALQTGYSEIGEVTYTGRGVYEGITRLGKVHPSHKVMYIPHHGQEVNTSSYEVLVVTPRVEATCAP
;
A
#
# COMPACT_ATOMS: atom_id res chain seq x y z
N MET A 1 10.12 -63.71 -30.39
CA MET A 1 11.18 -62.94 -29.70
C MET A 1 10.90 -61.50 -30.04
N GLU A 2 9.97 -60.89 -29.30
CA GLU A 2 9.57 -59.50 -29.49
C GLU A 2 9.85 -58.81 -28.16
N THR A 3 10.88 -57.96 -28.15
CA THR A 3 11.25 -57.14 -27.00
C THR A 3 10.37 -55.90 -27.00
N MET A 4 9.64 -55.70 -25.91
CA MET A 4 8.89 -54.49 -25.60
C MET A 4 9.87 -53.34 -25.36
N ASP A 5 9.80 -52.30 -26.18
CA ASP A 5 10.43 -51.01 -25.89
C ASP A 5 9.64 -50.33 -24.77
N GLY A 6 10.28 -50.19 -23.61
CA GLY A 6 9.75 -49.43 -22.49
C GLY A 6 9.83 -47.93 -22.79
N GLU A 7 8.69 -47.32 -23.08
CA GLU A 7 8.53 -45.88 -23.21
C GLU A 7 8.87 -45.21 -21.85
N THR A 8 9.98 -44.46 -21.83
CA THR A 8 10.27 -43.48 -20.78
C THR A 8 9.19 -42.41 -20.77
N ALA A 9 8.31 -42.43 -19.77
CA ALA A 9 7.31 -41.40 -19.55
C ALA A 9 7.98 -40.02 -19.41
N SER A 10 7.68 -39.14 -20.36
CA SER A 10 8.14 -37.75 -20.38
C SER A 10 7.60 -36.97 -19.18
N ASN A 11 8.50 -36.35 -18.41
CA ASN A 11 8.25 -35.62 -17.16
C ASN A 11 7.57 -34.23 -17.37
N GLU A 12 6.82 -34.07 -18.46
CA GLU A 12 6.31 -32.78 -18.97
C GLU A 12 4.90 -32.41 -18.44
N SER A 13 4.30 -33.23 -17.59
CA SER A 13 2.85 -33.19 -17.30
C SER A 13 2.39 -32.19 -16.22
N SER A 14 3.31 -31.58 -15.45
CA SER A 14 2.95 -30.61 -14.41
C SER A 14 3.28 -29.17 -14.82
N PRO A 15 2.43 -28.18 -14.48
CA PRO A 15 2.65 -26.79 -14.84
C PRO A 15 3.95 -26.24 -14.22
N PRO A 16 4.67 -25.35 -14.93
CA PRO A 16 5.82 -24.66 -14.38
C PRO A 16 5.40 -23.67 -13.29
N LEU A 17 6.23 -23.55 -12.26
CA LEU A 17 6.16 -22.56 -11.20
C LEU A 17 6.94 -21.32 -11.64
N ASN A 18 6.55 -20.13 -11.18
CA ASN A 18 7.27 -18.87 -11.45
C ASN A 18 8.53 -18.72 -10.59
N ILE A 19 9.31 -19.80 -10.46
CA ILE A 19 10.57 -19.86 -9.70
C ILE A 19 11.58 -20.60 -10.59
N LEU A 20 12.77 -20.02 -10.77
CA LEU A 20 13.81 -20.53 -11.66
C LEU A 20 14.96 -21.18 -10.89
N CYS A 21 15.59 -22.19 -11.48
CA CYS A 21 16.89 -22.67 -11.02
C CYS A 21 18.03 -21.80 -11.56
N GLY A 22 18.79 -21.15 -10.68
CA GLY A 22 19.93 -20.29 -11.07
C GLY A 22 21.15 -20.98 -11.67
N ILE A 23 21.06 -22.27 -12.03
CA ILE A 23 22.12 -23.03 -12.73
C ILE A 23 21.68 -23.35 -14.17
N CYS A 24 20.50 -23.94 -14.37
CA CYS A 24 20.01 -24.30 -15.70
C CYS A 24 19.09 -23.24 -16.32
N ASN A 25 18.64 -22.26 -15.54
CA ASN A 25 17.67 -21.23 -15.94
C ASN A 25 16.31 -21.79 -16.40
N GLU A 26 15.94 -22.98 -15.93
CA GLU A 26 14.63 -23.58 -16.16
C GLU A 26 13.69 -23.32 -14.98
N PHE A 27 12.39 -23.23 -15.26
CA PHE A 27 11.34 -23.09 -14.23
C PHE A 27 11.15 -24.40 -13.49
N TYR A 28 10.98 -24.33 -12.18
CA TYR A 28 10.64 -25.51 -11.39
C TYR A 28 9.25 -26.02 -11.76
N ARG A 29 9.08 -27.33 -11.76
CA ARG A 29 7.78 -27.99 -11.85
C ARG A 29 7.37 -28.53 -10.48
N ALA A 30 6.08 -28.80 -10.28
CA ALA A 30 5.55 -29.30 -9.01
C ALA A 30 6.25 -30.57 -8.48
N ASN A 31 6.73 -31.41 -9.40
CA ASN A 31 7.40 -32.67 -9.08
C ASN A 31 8.93 -32.56 -9.01
N ASP A 32 9.51 -31.37 -9.21
CA ASP A 32 10.95 -31.19 -9.20
C ASP A 32 11.54 -31.36 -7.80
N LEU A 33 12.73 -31.95 -7.76
CA LEU A 33 13.51 -32.06 -6.53
C LEU A 33 14.30 -30.78 -6.30
N ILE A 34 13.74 -29.87 -5.49
CA ILE A 34 14.36 -28.59 -5.14
C ILE A 34 15.20 -28.74 -3.87
N PHE A 35 16.44 -28.24 -3.91
CA PHE A 35 17.38 -28.28 -2.80
C PHE A 35 17.92 -26.88 -2.49
N SER A 36 18.01 -26.56 -1.20
CA SER A 36 18.60 -25.33 -0.67
C SER A 36 19.96 -25.59 -0.04
N THR A 37 20.88 -24.64 -0.17
CA THR A 37 22.15 -24.64 0.56
C THR A 37 21.94 -24.19 2.01
N ALA A 38 22.41 -24.96 3.00
CA ALA A 38 22.14 -24.66 4.41
C ALA A 38 22.78 -23.35 4.92
N SER A 39 23.85 -22.88 4.27
CA SER A 39 24.61 -21.70 4.71
C SER A 39 24.07 -20.37 4.18
N CYS A 40 23.36 -20.37 3.04
CA CYS A 40 22.88 -19.13 2.42
C CYS A 40 21.47 -19.21 1.82
N GLY A 41 20.80 -20.36 1.87
CA GLY A 41 19.39 -20.50 1.52
C GLY A 41 19.06 -20.59 0.03
N HIS A 42 20.02 -20.35 -0.88
CA HIS A 42 19.79 -20.39 -2.32
C HIS A 42 19.34 -21.78 -2.80
N VAL A 43 18.36 -21.80 -3.71
CA VAL A 43 17.66 -23.00 -4.16
C VAL A 43 17.98 -23.39 -5.60
N PHE A 44 18.15 -24.69 -5.85
CA PHE A 44 18.52 -25.26 -7.14
C PHE A 44 17.85 -26.63 -7.33
N HIS A 45 17.74 -27.13 -8.58
CA HIS A 45 17.43 -28.54 -8.79
C HIS A 45 18.49 -29.42 -8.15
N LYS A 46 18.08 -30.57 -7.59
CA LYS A 46 18.96 -31.56 -6.96
C LYS A 46 20.15 -31.91 -7.85
N GLU A 47 19.88 -32.19 -9.12
CA GLU A 47 20.90 -32.61 -10.09
C GLU A 47 21.88 -31.47 -10.40
N CYS A 48 21.37 -30.27 -10.64
CA CYS A 48 22.17 -29.08 -10.87
C CYS A 48 23.11 -28.79 -9.68
N LEU A 49 22.56 -28.78 -8.46
CA LEU A 49 23.34 -28.52 -7.25
C LEU A 49 24.37 -29.61 -6.97
N THR A 50 23.97 -30.88 -7.10
CA THR A 50 24.88 -32.02 -6.88
C THR A 50 26.02 -32.01 -7.88
N ARG A 51 25.76 -31.70 -9.16
CA ARG A 51 26.78 -31.57 -10.20
C ARG A 51 27.73 -30.41 -9.92
N TRP A 52 27.22 -29.28 -9.44
CA TRP A 52 28.03 -28.13 -9.07
C TRP A 52 28.95 -28.41 -7.87
N LEU A 53 28.39 -28.97 -6.78
CA LEU A 53 29.16 -29.40 -5.62
C LEU A 53 30.09 -30.59 -5.93
N GLY A 54 29.87 -31.24 -7.08
CA GLY A 54 30.82 -32.03 -7.85
C GLY A 54 32.21 -31.40 -7.97
N ARG A 55 32.22 -30.12 -8.30
CA ARG A 55 33.35 -29.36 -8.83
C ARG A 55 33.84 -28.27 -7.87
N SER A 56 32.93 -27.66 -7.09
CA SER A 56 33.27 -26.57 -6.18
C SER A 56 32.45 -26.66 -4.89
N PRO A 57 33.07 -26.52 -3.69
CA PRO A 57 32.36 -26.47 -2.42
C PRO A 57 31.77 -25.08 -2.14
N THR A 58 31.12 -24.47 -3.13
CA THR A 58 30.57 -23.11 -3.03
C THR A 58 29.16 -23.06 -3.58
N CYS A 59 28.34 -22.14 -3.07
CA CYS A 59 27.03 -21.85 -3.64
C CYS A 59 27.19 -21.29 -5.07
N PRO A 60 26.48 -21.83 -6.08
CA PRO A 60 26.52 -21.33 -7.46
C PRO A 60 26.14 -19.84 -7.60
N GLN A 61 25.24 -19.35 -6.73
CA GLN A 61 24.69 -17.99 -6.84
C GLN A 61 25.48 -16.94 -6.06
N CYS A 62 25.91 -17.23 -4.83
CA CYS A 62 26.60 -16.25 -3.98
C CYS A 62 28.05 -16.62 -3.62
N ARG A 63 28.54 -17.78 -4.07
CA ARG A 63 29.90 -18.30 -3.81
C ARG A 63 30.26 -18.54 -2.33
N ALA A 64 29.31 -18.39 -1.40
CA ALA A 64 29.50 -18.77 -0.01
C ALA A 64 29.84 -20.26 0.12
N ASN A 65 30.62 -20.63 1.13
CA ASN A 65 31.03 -22.02 1.36
C ASN A 65 29.79 -22.93 1.53
N CYS A 66 29.75 -24.02 0.77
CA CYS A 66 28.65 -24.96 0.72
C CYS A 66 29.18 -26.39 0.58
N HIS A 67 28.77 -27.26 1.50
CA HIS A 67 29.18 -28.65 1.52
C HIS A 67 28.02 -29.57 1.14
N ARG A 68 28.32 -30.68 0.45
CA ARG A 68 27.30 -31.66 -0.01
C ARG A 68 26.43 -32.22 1.10
N ASN A 69 26.95 -32.34 2.33
CA ASN A 69 26.19 -32.83 3.48
C ASN A 69 25.38 -31.73 4.18
N ARG A 70 25.40 -30.50 3.64
CA ARG A 70 24.70 -29.32 4.17
C ARG A 70 23.78 -28.73 3.11
N ILE A 71 23.00 -29.60 2.46
CA ILE A 71 21.93 -29.22 1.55
C ILE A 71 20.62 -29.84 2.06
N HIS A 72 19.53 -29.08 1.96
CA HIS A 72 18.21 -29.49 2.45
C HIS A 72 17.25 -29.59 1.28
N ARG A 73 16.47 -30.66 1.22
CA ARG A 73 15.36 -30.76 0.28
C ARG A 73 14.25 -29.81 0.74
N ILE A 74 13.76 -28.99 -0.17
CA ILE A 74 12.62 -28.11 0.06
C ILE A 74 11.36 -28.83 -0.42
N TYR A 75 10.35 -28.85 0.43
CA TYR A 75 9.00 -29.30 0.10
C TYR A 75 8.12 -28.06 0.05
N LEU A 76 7.57 -27.77 -1.12
CA LEU A 76 6.63 -26.67 -1.31
C LEU A 76 5.21 -27.23 -1.13
N ASN A 77 4.43 -26.60 -0.26
CA ASN A 77 3.00 -26.88 -0.16
C ASN A 77 2.30 -25.99 -1.19
N PHE A 78 1.71 -26.61 -2.21
CA PHE A 78 0.92 -25.89 -3.21
C PHE A 78 -0.54 -25.81 -2.73
N GLY A 79 -1.04 -24.59 -2.56
CA GLY A 79 -2.49 -24.36 -2.53
C GLY A 79 -3.04 -24.44 -3.95
N GLU A 80 -4.29 -24.88 -4.09
CA GLU A 80 -5.01 -24.69 -5.35
C GLU A 80 -5.18 -23.18 -5.57
N ARG A 81 -4.63 -22.66 -6.66
CA ARG A 81 -5.01 -21.33 -7.15
C ARG A 81 -6.48 -21.42 -7.51
N THR A 82 -7.33 -20.73 -6.77
CA THR A 82 -8.75 -20.66 -7.12
C THR A 82 -8.97 -19.57 -8.15
N GLU A 83 -10.06 -19.65 -8.91
CA GLU A 83 -10.46 -18.58 -9.85
C GLU A 83 -10.63 -17.22 -9.13
N TYR A 84 -10.73 -17.21 -7.80
CA TYR A 84 -10.79 -16.01 -6.96
C TYR A 84 -9.42 -15.38 -6.70
N ASP A 85 -8.30 -16.11 -6.84
CA ASP A 85 -6.96 -15.59 -6.54
C ASP A 85 -6.41 -14.66 -7.64
N ASP A 86 -6.89 -14.83 -8.88
CA ASP A 86 -6.54 -13.97 -10.02
C ASP A 86 -7.61 -12.86 -10.24
N GLN A 87 -8.68 -12.81 -9.44
CA GLN A 87 -9.62 -11.69 -9.42
C GLN A 87 -9.04 -10.55 -8.58
N GLU A 88 -8.90 -9.37 -9.18
CA GLU A 88 -8.59 -8.15 -8.44
C GLU A 88 -9.69 -7.98 -7.37
N ALA A 89 -9.31 -8.11 -6.10
CA ALA A 89 -10.26 -8.04 -5.00
C ALA A 89 -11.12 -6.78 -5.16
N PRO A 90 -12.46 -6.87 -4.94
CA PRO A 90 -13.33 -5.73 -5.14
C PRO A 90 -12.79 -4.53 -4.37
N LYS A 91 -12.46 -3.46 -5.11
CA LYS A 91 -11.86 -2.26 -4.53
C LYS A 91 -12.80 -1.76 -3.45
N GLN A 92 -12.28 -1.62 -2.23
CA GLN A 92 -13.10 -1.08 -1.14
C GLN A 92 -13.54 0.34 -1.52
N PRO A 93 -14.77 0.75 -1.16
CA PRO A 93 -15.29 2.05 -1.59
C PRO A 93 -14.41 3.21 -1.10
N VAL A 94 -13.85 3.06 0.10
CA VAL A 94 -12.92 4.01 0.72
C VAL A 94 -11.61 3.30 1.00
N GLN A 95 -10.50 3.80 0.44
CA GLN A 95 -9.18 3.22 0.62
C GLN A 95 -8.17 4.29 1.02
N TRP A 96 -7.29 3.94 1.96
CA TRP A 96 -6.12 4.73 2.32
C TRP A 96 -4.90 4.09 1.65
N VAL A 97 -4.30 4.80 0.69
CA VAL A 97 -3.17 4.31 -0.09
C VAL A 97 -1.90 4.96 0.43
N ALA A 98 -0.98 4.16 0.95
CA ALA A 98 0.33 4.64 1.37
C ALA A 98 1.08 5.23 0.17
N ILE A 99 1.64 6.42 0.35
CA ILE A 99 2.47 7.09 -0.65
C ILE A 99 3.90 7.11 -0.15
N ASP A 100 4.81 6.68 -1.01
CA ASP A 100 6.23 6.74 -0.74
C ASP A 100 6.77 8.13 -1.09
N LEU A 101 7.20 8.85 -0.05
CA LEU A 101 7.73 10.21 -0.14
C LEU A 101 9.24 10.25 0.11
N ASP A 102 9.93 9.11 0.11
CA ASP A 102 11.38 9.09 0.22
C ASP A 102 12.01 9.78 -1.00
N THR A 103 12.99 10.63 -0.72
CA THR A 103 13.79 11.33 -1.71
C THR A 103 14.56 10.40 -2.66
N HIS A 104 14.86 9.17 -2.24
CA HIS A 104 15.58 8.17 -3.02
C HIS A 104 14.69 7.25 -3.83
N SER A 105 13.37 7.34 -3.67
CA SER A 105 12.43 6.47 -4.37
C SER A 105 12.26 6.83 -5.84
N PRO A 106 11.82 5.87 -6.67
CA PRO A 106 11.50 6.09 -8.08
C PRO A 106 10.57 7.30 -8.30
N GLN A 107 10.68 7.92 -9.49
CA GLN A 107 9.96 9.16 -9.77
C GLN A 107 8.43 8.97 -9.85
N ASP A 108 7.96 7.75 -10.01
CA ASP A 108 6.54 7.37 -9.99
C ASP A 108 6.01 7.05 -8.58
N ALA A 109 6.88 6.87 -7.58
CA ALA A 109 6.51 6.51 -6.22
C ALA A 109 5.65 7.58 -5.49
N HIS A 110 5.73 8.83 -5.96
CA HIS A 110 4.97 9.98 -5.47
C HIS A 110 3.86 10.42 -6.45
N ASN A 111 3.52 9.57 -7.43
CA ASN A 111 2.37 9.83 -8.29
C ASN A 111 1.08 9.76 -7.48
N VAL A 112 0.13 10.61 -7.85
CA VAL A 112 -1.21 10.60 -7.27
C VAL A 112 -1.90 9.29 -7.66
N PRO A 113 -2.40 8.50 -6.68
CA PRO A 113 -3.17 7.30 -6.97
C PRO A 113 -4.42 7.64 -7.78
N GLU A 114 -4.82 6.76 -8.70
CA GLU A 114 -6.10 6.88 -9.39
C GLU A 114 -7.25 6.87 -8.38
N GLY A 115 -8.22 7.78 -8.55
CA GLY A 115 -9.34 7.95 -7.61
C GLY A 115 -8.99 8.75 -6.34
N ALA A 116 -7.79 9.32 -6.23
CA ALA A 116 -7.45 10.20 -5.11
C ALA A 116 -8.34 11.45 -5.07
N LEU A 117 -8.84 11.79 -3.88
CA LEU A 117 -9.76 12.91 -3.70
C LEU A 117 -9.02 14.26 -3.71
N GLN A 118 -9.00 14.94 -4.87
CA GLN A 118 -8.54 16.32 -4.98
C GLN A 118 -9.56 17.27 -4.32
N CYS A 119 -9.07 18.22 -3.53
CA CYS A 119 -9.91 18.98 -2.59
C CYS A 119 -9.57 20.48 -2.47
N GLY A 120 -8.65 20.99 -3.29
CA GLY A 120 -8.34 22.41 -3.35
C GLY A 120 -6.95 22.66 -3.91
N THR A 121 -6.38 23.79 -3.48
CA THR A 121 -5.00 24.16 -3.74
C THR A 121 -4.31 24.61 -2.46
N ASP A 122 -2.99 24.49 -2.43
CA ASP A 122 -2.17 25.09 -1.38
C ASP A 122 -1.94 26.60 -1.64
N GLU A 123 -1.00 27.19 -0.90
CA GLU A 123 -0.61 28.60 -1.00
C GLU A 123 0.04 28.98 -2.31
N ASP A 124 0.71 28.03 -2.96
CA ASP A 124 1.39 28.23 -4.23
C ASP A 124 0.46 27.92 -5.41
N GLY A 125 -0.83 27.63 -5.15
CA GLY A 125 -1.80 27.23 -6.16
C GLY A 125 -1.64 25.79 -6.64
N LEU A 126 -0.86 24.97 -5.93
CA LEU A 126 -0.63 23.56 -6.27
C LEU A 126 -1.81 22.70 -5.81
N PRO A 127 -2.24 21.69 -6.57
CA PRO A 127 -3.37 20.85 -6.22
C PRO A 127 -3.13 20.08 -4.91
N THR A 128 -4.12 20.08 -4.03
CA THR A 128 -4.10 19.34 -2.77
C THR A 128 -5.06 18.16 -2.79
N TYR A 129 -4.64 17.06 -2.15
CA TYR A 129 -5.42 15.82 -2.01
C TYR A 129 -5.65 15.50 -0.54
N VAL A 130 -6.79 14.89 -0.23
CA VAL A 130 -7.08 14.45 1.15
C VAL A 130 -6.09 13.36 1.52
N ALA A 131 -5.39 13.56 2.62
CA ALA A 131 -4.43 12.63 3.15
C ALA A 131 -4.53 12.55 4.67
N ARG A 132 -3.79 11.62 5.25
CA ARG A 132 -3.51 11.56 6.67
C ARG A 132 -2.09 11.06 6.90
N GLY A 133 -1.52 11.34 8.06
CA GLY A 133 -0.20 10.85 8.40
C GLY A 133 0.07 10.88 9.90
N TYR A 134 0.92 9.98 10.34
CA TYR A 134 1.30 9.87 11.74
C TYR A 134 2.26 10.97 12.17
N PHE A 135 2.00 11.56 13.34
CA PHE A 135 2.89 12.53 13.96
C PHE A 135 2.71 12.53 15.48
N ASN A 136 3.76 12.21 16.25
CA ASN A 136 3.70 12.13 17.71
C ASN A 136 2.49 11.31 18.23
N ASP A 137 2.31 10.10 17.71
CA ASP A 137 1.20 9.18 18.02
C ASP A 137 -0.22 9.63 17.63
N ASP A 138 -0.38 10.87 17.16
CA ASP A 138 -1.60 11.32 16.49
C ASP A 138 -1.64 10.85 15.04
N LEU A 139 -2.82 10.49 14.54
CA LEU A 139 -3.09 10.36 13.12
C LEU A 139 -3.71 11.67 12.64
N LEU A 140 -2.92 12.49 11.94
CA LEU A 140 -3.35 13.82 11.54
C LEU A 140 -4.08 13.78 10.20
N PRO A 141 -5.29 14.37 10.09
CA PRO A 141 -5.82 14.79 8.81
C PRO A 141 -4.86 15.80 8.15
N ALA A 142 -4.53 15.55 6.88
CA ALA A 142 -3.50 16.28 6.16
C ALA A 142 -3.89 16.55 4.71
N SER A 143 -3.14 17.46 4.07
CA SER A 143 -3.24 17.77 2.65
C SER A 143 -1.98 17.33 1.93
N TYR A 144 -2.09 16.35 1.03
CA TYR A 144 -0.98 15.91 0.20
C TYR A 144 -0.77 16.83 -1.00
N VAL A 145 0.47 17.26 -1.24
CA VAL A 145 0.87 18.09 -2.38
C VAL A 145 1.93 17.35 -3.20
N PRO A 146 1.57 16.79 -4.37
CA PRO A 146 2.47 15.93 -5.15
C PRO A 146 3.76 16.63 -5.58
N GLN A 147 3.69 17.88 -6.05
CA GLN A 147 4.89 18.62 -6.47
C GLN A 147 5.86 18.89 -5.31
N LYS A 148 5.36 18.99 -4.07
CA LYS A 148 6.18 19.19 -2.86
C LYS A 148 6.64 17.87 -2.24
N LYS A 149 6.16 16.73 -2.74
CA LYS A 149 6.42 15.38 -2.21
C LYS A 149 6.25 15.33 -0.69
N ALA A 150 5.14 15.90 -0.21
CA ALA A 150 4.84 15.98 1.21
C ALA A 150 3.35 16.14 1.45
N ALA A 151 2.91 15.67 2.61
CA ALA A 151 1.63 16.05 3.18
C ALA A 151 1.81 17.10 4.27
N PHE A 152 0.79 17.91 4.50
CA PHE A 152 0.79 18.98 5.50
C PHE A 152 -0.36 18.77 6.46
N GLY A 153 -0.04 18.52 7.73
CA GLY A 153 -0.99 18.28 8.80
C GLY A 153 -0.87 19.32 9.92
N SER A 154 -1.93 19.48 10.70
CA SER A 154 -2.01 20.43 11.81
C SER A 154 -1.81 19.73 13.15
N TRP A 155 -0.78 20.10 13.91
CA TRP A 155 -0.54 19.63 15.27
C TRP A 155 0.04 20.73 16.17
N SER A 156 -0.44 20.81 17.42
CA SER A 156 -0.02 21.79 18.43
C SER A 156 0.05 23.25 17.92
N CYS A 157 -0.97 23.69 17.16
CA CYS A 157 -1.08 25.05 16.61
C CYS A 157 -0.03 25.37 15.51
N ARG A 158 0.55 24.34 14.86
CA ARG A 158 1.55 24.49 13.80
C ARG A 158 1.26 23.58 12.62
N SER A 159 1.64 24.05 11.43
CA SER A 159 1.65 23.20 10.24
C SER A 159 2.92 22.37 10.20
N HIS A 160 2.77 21.06 10.03
CA HIS A 160 3.86 20.09 9.99
C HIS A 160 3.94 19.45 8.61
N ARG A 161 5.16 19.41 8.06
CA ARG A 161 5.48 18.68 6.82
C ARG A 161 5.71 17.21 7.14
N LEU A 162 4.87 16.34 6.59
CA LEU A 162 4.88 14.89 6.76
C LEU A 162 5.47 14.24 5.49
N VAL A 163 6.44 13.36 5.69
CA VAL A 163 7.13 12.60 4.63
C VAL A 163 7.22 11.10 4.91
N ASP A 164 6.74 10.67 6.06
CA ASP A 164 6.74 9.26 6.45
C ASP A 164 5.35 8.87 6.94
N GLY A 165 4.95 7.62 6.66
CA GLY A 165 3.64 7.09 7.02
C GLY A 165 2.45 7.90 6.49
N VAL A 166 2.58 8.51 5.30
CA VAL A 166 1.51 9.29 4.67
C VAL A 166 0.62 8.39 3.84
N GLU A 167 -0.69 8.51 4.05
CA GLU A 167 -1.72 7.82 3.28
C GLU A 167 -2.62 8.83 2.58
N VAL A 168 -2.91 8.61 1.29
CA VAL A 168 -3.82 9.42 0.48
C VAL A 168 -5.17 8.71 0.37
N LEU A 169 -6.24 9.48 0.51
CA LEU A 169 -7.60 8.97 0.38
C LEU A 169 -7.96 8.73 -1.08
N VAL A 170 -8.26 7.49 -1.41
CA VAL A 170 -8.79 7.04 -2.70
C VAL A 170 -10.23 6.61 -2.53
N LEU A 171 -11.09 7.12 -3.41
CA LEU A 171 -12.50 6.75 -3.45
C LEU A 171 -12.80 5.92 -4.69
N ASN A 172 -13.36 4.74 -4.49
CA ASN A 172 -13.87 3.86 -5.55
C ASN A 172 -15.39 3.78 -5.41
N ASP A 173 -16.14 4.03 -6.49
CA ASP A 173 -17.61 3.92 -6.50
C ASP A 173 -18.32 4.58 -5.30
N CYS A 174 -17.82 5.73 -4.87
CA CYS A 174 -18.38 6.52 -3.77
C CYS A 174 -18.90 7.86 -4.26
N ASP A 175 -19.94 8.34 -3.59
CA ASP A 175 -20.30 9.75 -3.61
C ASP A 175 -19.60 10.46 -2.44
N CYS A 176 -18.92 11.57 -2.75
CA CYS A 176 -18.36 12.46 -1.76
C CYS A 176 -19.16 13.76 -1.68
N GLN A 177 -19.44 14.22 -0.47
CA GLN A 177 -20.14 15.47 -0.21
C GLN A 177 -19.43 16.26 0.89
N TRP A 178 -19.53 17.58 0.78
CA TRP A 178 -19.08 18.50 1.80
C TRP A 178 -20.32 19.05 2.49
N VAL A 179 -20.49 18.70 3.76
CA VAL A 179 -21.70 19.01 4.51
C VAL A 179 -21.39 20.11 5.53
N PRO A 180 -22.18 21.20 5.60
CA PRO A 180 -21.94 22.27 6.55
C PRO A 180 -21.85 21.77 7.99
N GLY A 181 -20.85 22.27 8.71
CA GLY A 181 -20.62 22.02 10.13
C GLY A 181 -20.13 23.29 10.82
N SER A 182 -20.38 23.37 12.12
CA SER A 182 -19.90 24.47 12.94
C SER A 182 -19.63 24.05 14.36
N THR A 183 -18.69 24.71 15.02
CA THR A 183 -18.50 24.60 16.49
C THR A 183 -18.32 23.16 16.98
N GLY A 184 -17.59 22.35 16.21
CA GLY A 184 -17.30 20.93 16.51
C GLY A 184 -18.32 19.93 15.97
N SER A 185 -19.41 20.40 15.34
CA SER A 185 -20.42 19.50 14.78
C SER A 185 -19.93 18.78 13.53
N PHE A 186 -20.32 17.52 13.39
CA PHE A 186 -20.09 16.72 12.20
C PHE A 186 -21.35 15.87 11.88
N PRO A 187 -21.60 15.56 10.60
CA PRO A 187 -22.73 14.72 10.18
C PRO A 187 -22.52 13.23 10.53
N PRO A 188 -23.60 12.43 10.63
CA PRO A 188 -23.55 11.02 11.05
C PRO A 188 -22.75 10.08 10.13
N ASN A 189 -22.38 10.51 8.92
CA ASN A 189 -21.52 9.76 7.97
C ASN A 189 -20.22 10.50 7.64
N ALA A 190 -19.77 11.40 8.52
CA ALA A 190 -18.50 12.07 8.35
C ALA A 190 -17.36 11.04 8.30
N LEU A 191 -16.49 11.18 7.28
CA LEU A 191 -15.35 10.29 7.14
C LEU A 191 -14.36 10.57 8.26
N GLN A 192 -14.11 9.58 9.11
CA GLN A 192 -13.10 9.65 10.17
C GLN A 192 -11.71 9.61 9.51
N THR A 193 -10.98 10.71 9.57
CA THR A 193 -9.70 10.85 8.85
C THR A 193 -8.49 10.90 9.78
N GLY A 194 -8.71 11.02 11.09
CA GLY A 194 -7.62 11.02 12.05
C GLY A 194 -8.09 10.82 13.49
N TYR A 195 -7.14 10.84 14.42
CA TYR A 195 -7.38 10.80 15.85
C TYR A 195 -6.25 11.49 16.61
N SER A 196 -6.57 12.05 17.79
CA SER A 196 -5.58 12.63 18.71
C SER A 196 -4.93 11.58 19.60
N GLU A 197 -3.91 11.98 20.37
CA GLU A 197 -3.20 11.18 21.38
C GLU A 197 -4.12 10.47 22.39
N ILE A 198 -5.26 11.08 22.72
CA ILE A 198 -6.27 10.50 23.63
C ILE A 198 -7.33 9.66 22.90
N GLY A 199 -7.15 9.42 21.60
CA GLY A 199 -8.06 8.66 20.75
C GLY A 199 -9.32 9.42 20.31
N GLU A 200 -9.37 10.75 20.45
CA GLU A 200 -10.50 11.52 19.94
C GLU A 200 -10.46 11.56 18.43
N VAL A 201 -11.53 11.08 17.79
CA VAL A 201 -11.69 11.10 16.34
C VAL A 201 -11.72 12.54 15.83
N THR A 202 -10.92 12.79 14.80
CA THR A 202 -10.90 14.05 14.05
C THR A 202 -11.31 13.81 12.60
N TYR A 203 -11.83 14.86 11.97
CA TYR A 203 -12.41 14.78 10.63
C TYR A 203 -11.71 15.76 9.69
N THR A 204 -11.72 15.45 8.41
CA THR A 204 -11.28 16.39 7.38
C THR A 204 -12.43 17.35 7.09
N GLY A 205 -12.18 18.62 7.34
CA GLY A 205 -13.06 19.69 6.91
C GLY A 205 -12.41 20.55 5.85
N ARG A 206 -13.22 21.39 5.21
CA ARG A 206 -12.76 22.51 4.39
C ARG A 206 -13.41 23.80 4.84
N GLY A 207 -12.70 24.91 4.69
CA GLY A 207 -13.21 26.23 5.00
C GLY A 207 -12.57 27.28 4.09
N VAL A 208 -13.26 28.41 3.93
CA VAL A 208 -12.72 29.54 3.18
C VAL A 208 -11.83 30.36 4.10
N TYR A 209 -10.56 30.51 3.71
CA TYR A 209 -9.60 31.38 4.36
C TYR A 209 -8.86 32.19 3.30
N GLU A 210 -8.86 33.53 3.46
CA GLU A 210 -8.34 34.48 2.46
C GLU A 210 -8.94 34.30 1.06
N GLY A 211 -10.23 33.93 0.98
CA GLY A 211 -10.92 33.71 -0.29
C GLY A 211 -10.60 32.39 -0.98
N ILE A 212 -9.72 31.56 -0.40
CA ILE A 212 -9.34 30.25 -0.93
C ILE A 212 -9.95 29.15 -0.04
N THR A 213 -10.50 28.12 -0.66
CA THR A 213 -10.98 26.94 0.07
C THR A 213 -9.79 26.07 0.46
N ARG A 214 -9.59 25.85 1.76
CA ARG A 214 -8.48 25.08 2.32
C ARG A 214 -9.00 23.94 3.17
N LEU A 215 -8.25 22.84 3.20
CA LEU A 215 -8.51 21.74 4.11
C LEU A 215 -8.03 22.06 5.52
N GLY A 216 -8.66 21.40 6.48
CA GLY A 216 -8.27 21.46 7.87
C GLY A 216 -8.74 20.26 8.69
N LYS A 217 -8.24 20.21 9.92
CA LYS A 217 -8.62 19.24 10.94
C LYS A 217 -9.79 19.78 11.74
N VAL A 218 -10.95 19.17 11.61
CA VAL A 218 -12.11 19.42 12.48
C VAL A 218 -11.91 18.63 13.77
N HIS A 219 -11.87 19.34 14.90
CA HIS A 219 -11.69 18.76 16.22
C HIS A 219 -12.96 18.98 17.06
N PRO A 220 -13.78 17.94 17.28
CA PRO A 220 -15.08 18.07 17.91
C PRO A 220 -15.05 18.72 19.31
N SER A 221 -14.19 18.25 20.21
CA SER A 221 -14.08 18.75 21.58
C SER A 221 -13.54 20.18 21.68
N HIS A 222 -12.60 20.56 20.80
CA HIS A 222 -12.07 21.91 20.71
C HIS A 222 -13.04 22.87 20.01
N LYS A 223 -14.08 22.33 19.36
CA LYS A 223 -15.16 23.08 18.70
C LYS A 223 -14.68 23.99 17.56
N VAL A 224 -13.59 23.62 16.90
CA VAL A 224 -12.99 24.38 15.79
C VAL A 224 -12.47 23.47 14.69
N MET A 225 -12.25 24.04 13.51
CA MET A 225 -11.41 23.46 12.46
C MET A 225 -10.09 24.21 12.39
N TYR A 226 -8.98 23.48 12.33
CA TYR A 226 -7.62 24.00 12.18
C TYR A 226 -7.17 23.89 10.73
N ILE A 227 -6.86 25.03 10.10
CA ILE A 227 -6.34 25.11 8.73
C ILE A 227 -4.84 25.40 8.81
N PRO A 228 -3.96 24.54 8.26
CA PRO A 228 -2.54 24.83 8.14
C PRO A 228 -2.30 25.94 7.11
N HIS A 229 -1.60 27.01 7.51
CA HIS A 229 -1.28 28.16 6.67
C HIS A 229 0.06 28.82 7.07
N HIS A 230 1.00 28.96 6.14
CA HIS A 230 2.32 29.58 6.27
C HIS A 230 3.10 29.09 7.51
N GLY A 231 3.05 27.79 7.78
CA GLY A 231 3.69 27.17 8.95
C GLY A 231 2.91 27.32 10.27
N GLN A 232 1.82 28.08 10.28
CA GLN A 232 0.93 28.28 11.42
C GLN A 232 -0.41 27.57 11.24
N GLU A 233 -1.23 27.56 12.28
CA GLU A 233 -2.63 27.12 12.20
C GLU A 233 -3.57 28.30 12.40
N VAL A 234 -4.57 28.37 11.52
CA VAL A 234 -5.70 29.28 11.67
C VAL A 234 -6.91 28.47 12.09
N ASN A 235 -7.68 28.97 13.06
CA ASN A 235 -8.93 28.34 13.46
C ASN A 235 -10.14 29.00 12.76
N THR A 236 -11.13 28.18 12.45
CA THR A 236 -12.48 28.64 12.07
C THR A 236 -13.53 27.79 12.76
N SER A 237 -14.64 28.43 13.15
CA SER A 237 -15.79 27.74 13.75
C SER A 237 -16.87 27.38 12.73
N SER A 238 -16.73 27.81 11.47
CA SER A 238 -17.63 27.50 10.35
C SER A 238 -16.85 26.83 9.23
N TYR A 239 -17.33 25.68 8.78
CA TYR A 239 -16.64 24.81 7.83
C TYR A 239 -17.63 23.83 7.18
N GLU A 240 -17.14 23.03 6.25
CA GLU A 240 -17.83 21.85 5.75
C GLU A 240 -17.01 20.61 6.11
N VAL A 241 -17.68 19.50 6.42
CA VAL A 241 -17.06 18.22 6.79
C VAL A 241 -17.20 17.23 5.63
N LEU A 242 -16.15 16.49 5.34
CA LEU A 242 -16.15 15.45 4.31
C LEU A 242 -17.05 14.27 4.73
N VAL A 243 -18.04 13.98 3.90
CA VAL A 243 -18.93 12.81 4.00
C VAL A 243 -18.72 11.95 2.79
N VAL A 244 -18.56 10.64 3.01
CA VAL A 244 -18.43 9.66 1.93
C VAL A 244 -19.52 8.61 2.07
N THR A 245 -20.23 8.35 0.98
CA THR A 245 -21.29 7.34 0.92
C THR A 245 -20.95 6.35 -0.21
N PRO A 246 -20.74 5.06 0.09
CA PRO A 246 -20.59 4.04 -0.94
C PRO A 246 -21.82 3.97 -1.82
N ARG A 247 -21.64 3.90 -3.14
CA ARG A 247 -22.74 3.58 -4.07
C ARG A 247 -23.00 2.10 -3.94
N VAL A 248 -24.03 1.72 -3.19
CA VAL A 248 -24.50 0.34 -3.17
C VAL A 248 -25.08 0.06 -4.55
N GLU A 249 -24.51 -0.89 -5.30
CA GLU A 249 -25.16 -1.39 -6.51
C GLU A 249 -26.59 -1.76 -6.13
N ALA A 250 -27.56 -1.19 -6.83
CA ALA A 250 -28.96 -1.49 -6.61
C ALA A 250 -29.16 -2.99 -6.85
N THR A 251 -29.15 -3.78 -5.77
CA THR A 251 -29.58 -5.17 -5.83
C THR A 251 -30.98 -5.15 -6.41
N CYS A 252 -31.14 -5.70 -7.62
CA CYS A 252 -32.45 -5.97 -8.21
C CYS A 252 -33.30 -6.64 -7.13
N ALA A 253 -34.37 -5.96 -6.73
CA ALA A 253 -35.38 -6.50 -5.83
C ALA A 253 -36.01 -7.75 -6.49
N PRO A 254 -36.46 -8.73 -5.68
CA PRO A 254 -36.72 -10.11 -6.10
C PRO A 254 -37.84 -10.27 -7.14
#